data_AF-A0A8C6LBT5-F1
#
_entry.id   AF-A0A8C6LBT5-F1
#
_cell.length_a   1.000
_cell.length_b   1.000
_cell.length_c   1.000
_cell.angle_alpha   90.00
_cell.angle_beta   90.00
_cell.angle_gamma   90.00
#
_symmetry.space_group_name_H-M   'P 1'
#
loop_
_entity.id
_entity.type
_entity.pdbx_description
1 polymer ?
#
loop_
_entity_poly.entity_id
_entity_poly.type
_entity_poly.pdbx_seq_one_letter_code
_entity_poly.pdbx_strand_id
1 'polypeptide(L)'
;YFRNQATNPLNKELDWDSVLGFCDQLVSEPDGPPLATRLLAHKVQSPQQWEAMQALTVLETCMQKCGKRFHNEVGKFRFINELIKVVSPKYLGTRAPEPVKKKVVEMMFSWTVNYPDETKIAEAYQMLKKQGIVKQDPVLPCDKPLPPPPPRDKSAIFEDEEKSKMLSRLLKSSHPDDLRAANKLIKEMVQEDQKRVEKVSKRVNAIQEVKESVSLLSQLLEGYSKESSSQSNQELIKDLYQRCEKMRPTLFRLASDTEDNDEALADILQANDSLTQVINLYRQLVKGEEVAKDGITVISQPGARLFFPMTSVSCKSAPPAASSSVAPPPEPTSSLLSHSEPPDPLLPSNLSVVEKNVSLATDPSDRISLADVLVPLESIKPSSLLPVTVFDKCSLRVLFTFAHDCPPSRPDVLVVIISMLSSAPIPVTNIRFQAAVPKVMKVKLQPPSCTELPAFNPILPPAAVTQILLLANPHKEKVRLRYKLTFNLGDNFHDESGDVDQFPPPNTWGNL
;
A
#
# COMPACT_ATOMS: atom_id res chain seq x y z
N TYR A 1 -25.94 0.81 -16.11
CA TYR A 1 -25.19 -0.03 -15.15
C TYR A 1 -24.50 0.87 -14.12
N PHE A 2 -23.41 1.55 -14.51
CA PHE A 2 -22.54 2.40 -13.68
C PHE A 2 -23.22 3.41 -12.72
N ARG A 3 -24.38 3.97 -13.10
CA ARG A 3 -25.14 4.99 -12.36
C ARG A 3 -25.35 4.72 -10.86
N ASN A 4 -25.50 3.45 -10.45
CA ASN A 4 -25.63 3.07 -9.04
C ASN A 4 -24.31 2.57 -8.44
N GLN A 5 -23.38 2.09 -9.26
CA GLN A 5 -22.09 1.50 -8.86
C GLN A 5 -21.08 2.58 -8.46
N ALA A 6 -20.97 3.67 -9.23
CA ALA A 6 -20.13 4.83 -8.95
C ALA A 6 -20.51 5.62 -7.67
N THR A 7 -21.65 5.28 -7.05
CA THR A 7 -22.16 5.91 -5.80
C THR A 7 -22.73 4.86 -4.84
N ASN A 8 -22.13 3.67 -4.80
CA ASN A 8 -22.54 2.59 -3.92
C ASN A 8 -21.88 2.76 -2.53
N PRO A 9 -22.65 2.86 -1.43
CA PRO A 9 -22.08 3.00 -0.08
C PRO A 9 -21.21 1.81 0.37
N LEU A 10 -21.28 0.66 -0.31
CA LEU A 10 -20.46 -0.53 -0.02
C LEU A 10 -19.08 -0.52 -0.70
N ASN A 11 -18.80 0.43 -1.60
CA ASN A 11 -17.49 0.59 -2.22
C ASN A 11 -16.43 0.91 -1.15
N LYS A 12 -15.24 0.31 -1.24
CA LYS A 12 -14.14 0.58 -0.29
C LYS A 12 -13.23 1.72 -0.73
N GLU A 13 -13.09 1.90 -2.03
CA GLU A 13 -12.46 3.03 -2.70
C GLU A 13 -13.39 3.50 -3.83
N LEU A 14 -13.13 4.67 -4.42
CA LEU A 14 -13.94 5.15 -5.55
C LEU A 14 -13.62 4.32 -6.81
N ASP A 15 -14.62 3.58 -7.30
CA ASP A 15 -14.54 2.81 -8.56
C ASP A 15 -14.43 3.77 -9.76
N TRP A 16 -13.20 4.16 -10.08
CA TRP A 16 -12.90 5.12 -11.15
C TRP A 16 -13.39 4.65 -12.52
N ASP A 17 -13.38 3.35 -12.81
CA ASP A 17 -13.89 2.83 -14.07
C ASP A 17 -15.41 3.01 -14.17
N SER A 18 -16.15 2.83 -13.07
CA SER A 18 -17.57 3.23 -13.01
C SER A 18 -17.79 4.75 -13.04
N VAL A 19 -16.90 5.57 -12.47
CA VAL A 19 -17.00 7.04 -12.58
C VAL A 19 -16.80 7.48 -14.04
N LEU A 20 -15.81 6.92 -14.73
CA LEU A 20 -15.51 7.21 -16.12
C LEU A 20 -16.62 6.71 -17.04
N GLY A 21 -17.05 5.44 -16.91
CA GLY A 21 -18.17 4.89 -17.66
C GLY A 21 -19.50 5.62 -17.43
N PHE A 22 -19.70 6.23 -16.26
CA PHE A 22 -20.82 7.13 -16.01
C PHE A 22 -20.67 8.47 -16.75
N CYS A 23 -19.48 9.07 -16.80
CA CYS A 23 -19.21 10.28 -17.59
C CYS A 23 -19.41 10.02 -19.09
N ASP A 24 -18.90 8.90 -19.60
CA ASP A 24 -18.99 8.54 -21.01
C ASP A 24 -20.45 8.24 -21.43
N GLN A 25 -21.23 7.55 -20.58
CA GLN A 25 -22.67 7.37 -20.78
C GLN A 25 -23.42 8.71 -20.77
N LEU A 26 -23.05 9.65 -19.90
CA LEU A 26 -23.66 10.98 -19.79
C LEU A 26 -23.39 11.85 -21.03
N VAL A 27 -22.18 11.76 -21.60
CA VAL A 27 -21.83 12.45 -22.86
C VAL A 27 -22.53 11.82 -24.08
N SER A 28 -22.66 10.49 -24.09
CA SER A 28 -23.29 9.74 -25.19
C SER A 28 -24.82 9.90 -25.25
N GLU A 29 -25.52 9.90 -24.10
CA GLU A 29 -26.98 10.01 -24.08
C GLU A 29 -27.47 11.46 -24.26
N PRO A 30 -28.45 11.74 -25.14
CA PRO A 30 -28.99 13.08 -25.33
C PRO A 30 -29.67 13.61 -24.06
N ASP A 31 -30.42 12.78 -23.34
CA ASP A 31 -31.07 13.12 -22.06
C ASP A 31 -30.20 12.84 -20.82
N GLY A 32 -28.93 12.46 -21.01
CA GLY A 32 -27.97 12.15 -19.94
C GLY A 32 -27.81 13.28 -18.91
N PRO A 33 -27.49 14.53 -19.30
CA PRO A 33 -27.24 15.63 -18.37
C PRO A 33 -28.38 15.95 -17.36
N PRO A 34 -29.66 16.13 -17.77
CA PRO A 34 -30.75 16.41 -16.82
C PRO A 34 -31.12 15.18 -15.96
N LEU A 35 -30.89 13.96 -16.45
CA LEU A 35 -31.10 12.74 -15.67
C LEU A 35 -29.99 12.54 -14.61
N ALA A 36 -28.74 12.79 -15.00
CA ALA A 36 -27.56 12.69 -14.15
C ALA A 36 -27.58 13.71 -13.01
N THR A 37 -27.81 14.99 -13.30
CA THR A 37 -27.93 16.04 -12.27
C THR A 37 -29.04 15.73 -11.26
N ARG A 38 -30.21 15.24 -11.70
CA ARG A 38 -31.31 14.81 -10.80
C ARG A 38 -30.89 13.67 -9.86
N LEU A 39 -30.13 12.68 -10.34
CA LEU A 39 -29.68 11.56 -9.51
C LEU A 39 -28.54 11.96 -8.56
N LEU A 40 -27.55 12.73 -9.05
CA LEU A 40 -26.45 13.23 -8.23
C LEU A 40 -26.98 14.14 -7.11
N ALA A 41 -27.95 15.00 -7.37
CA ALA A 41 -28.61 15.82 -6.35
C ALA A 41 -29.24 14.99 -5.22
N HIS A 42 -29.83 13.83 -5.53
CA HIS A 42 -30.37 12.91 -4.53
C HIS A 42 -29.26 12.19 -3.74
N LYS A 43 -28.20 11.73 -4.43
CA LYS A 43 -27.07 11.02 -3.80
C LYS A 43 -26.22 11.91 -2.90
N VAL A 44 -25.99 13.18 -3.29
CA VAL A 44 -25.30 14.20 -2.47
C VAL A 44 -26.11 14.57 -1.22
N GLN A 45 -27.44 14.39 -1.23
CA GLN A 45 -28.33 14.55 -0.07
C GLN A 45 -28.40 13.29 0.83
N SER A 46 -27.62 12.24 0.57
CA SER A 46 -27.65 11.02 1.39
C SER A 46 -27.21 11.29 2.85
N PRO A 47 -27.88 10.69 3.85
CA PRO A 47 -27.39 10.71 5.23
C PRO A 47 -26.10 9.90 5.42
N GLN A 48 -25.72 9.04 4.46
CA GLN A 48 -24.48 8.28 4.51
C GLN A 48 -23.32 9.13 3.97
N GLN A 49 -22.39 9.51 4.85
CA GLN A 49 -21.23 10.36 4.50
C GLN A 49 -20.49 9.86 3.27
N TRP A 50 -20.24 8.55 3.18
CA TRP A 50 -19.46 7.98 2.08
C TRP A 50 -20.18 7.98 0.74
N GLU A 51 -21.49 7.71 0.71
CA GLU A 51 -22.31 7.83 -0.51
C GLU A 51 -22.36 9.27 -1.01
N ALA A 52 -22.54 10.24 -0.12
CA ALA A 52 -22.54 11.66 -0.46
C ALA A 52 -21.15 12.14 -0.95
N MET A 53 -20.05 11.70 -0.33
CA MET A 53 -18.68 12.04 -0.77
C MET A 53 -18.34 11.42 -2.14
N GLN A 54 -18.71 10.16 -2.39
CA GLN A 54 -18.56 9.55 -3.72
C GLN A 54 -19.36 10.33 -4.78
N ALA A 55 -20.63 10.67 -4.47
CA ALA A 55 -21.48 11.45 -5.39
C ALA A 55 -20.93 12.86 -5.69
N LEU A 56 -20.29 13.50 -4.72
CA LEU A 56 -19.57 14.76 -4.94
C LEU A 56 -18.35 14.58 -5.86
N THR A 57 -17.59 13.51 -5.70
CA THR A 57 -16.41 13.24 -6.56
C THR A 57 -16.82 12.86 -7.99
N VAL A 58 -17.92 12.11 -8.16
CA VAL A 58 -18.53 11.87 -9.48
C VAL A 58 -18.98 13.19 -10.12
N LEU A 59 -19.66 14.06 -9.37
CA LEU A 59 -20.13 15.38 -9.83
C LEU A 59 -18.96 16.31 -10.23
N GLU A 60 -17.87 16.32 -9.46
CA GLU A 60 -16.65 17.05 -9.77
C GLU A 60 -15.99 16.54 -11.06
N THR A 61 -15.90 15.22 -11.23
CA THR A 61 -15.37 14.57 -12.45
C THR A 61 -16.25 14.85 -13.67
N CYS A 62 -17.58 14.84 -13.51
CA CYS A 62 -18.53 15.18 -14.57
C CYS A 62 -18.40 16.65 -15.00
N MET A 63 -18.20 17.59 -14.07
CA MET A 63 -17.93 19.00 -14.40
C MET A 63 -16.62 19.17 -15.20
N GLN A 64 -15.59 18.38 -14.89
CA GLN A 64 -14.32 18.42 -15.63
C GLN A 64 -14.43 17.79 -17.03
N LYS A 65 -15.14 16.66 -17.19
CA LYS A 65 -15.13 15.86 -18.43
C LYS A 65 -16.31 16.05 -19.37
N CYS A 66 -17.51 16.35 -18.87
CA CYS A 66 -18.75 16.28 -19.68
C CYS A 66 -19.09 17.59 -20.44
N GLY A 67 -18.31 18.66 -20.25
CA GLY A 67 -18.39 19.90 -21.02
C GLY A 67 -19.70 20.69 -20.88
N LYS A 68 -19.88 21.70 -21.76
CA LYS A 68 -20.90 22.74 -21.63
C LYS A 68 -22.35 22.20 -21.54
N ARG A 69 -22.67 21.03 -22.13
CA ARG A 69 -24.00 20.41 -21.99
C ARG A 69 -24.35 20.04 -20.54
N PHE A 70 -23.36 19.64 -19.75
CA PHE A 70 -23.53 19.32 -18.33
C PHE A 70 -23.44 20.57 -17.45
N HIS A 71 -22.53 21.50 -17.77
CA HIS A 71 -22.42 22.80 -17.11
C HIS A 71 -23.76 23.54 -17.09
N ASN A 72 -24.42 23.65 -18.25
CA ASN A 72 -25.73 24.29 -18.42
C ASN A 72 -26.85 23.68 -17.55
N GLU A 73 -26.75 22.43 -17.11
CA GLU A 73 -27.72 21.80 -16.19
C GLU A 73 -27.35 22.07 -14.72
N VAL A 74 -26.06 21.99 -14.38
CA VAL A 74 -25.54 22.30 -13.04
C VAL A 74 -25.72 23.79 -12.68
N GLY A 75 -25.57 24.68 -13.65
CA GLY A 75 -25.80 26.12 -13.50
C GLY A 75 -27.27 26.54 -13.31
N LYS A 76 -28.23 25.63 -13.41
CA LYS A 76 -29.65 25.93 -13.12
C LYS A 76 -29.88 26.00 -11.62
N PHE A 77 -30.58 27.04 -11.16
CA PHE A 77 -31.05 27.16 -9.76
C PHE A 77 -31.75 25.89 -9.24
N ARG A 78 -32.41 25.12 -10.12
CA ARG A 78 -33.00 23.81 -9.76
C ARG A 78 -31.97 22.85 -9.16
N PHE A 79 -30.75 22.78 -9.68
CA PHE A 79 -29.69 21.91 -9.15
C PHE A 79 -28.93 22.61 -8.01
N ILE A 80 -28.59 23.89 -8.17
CA ILE A 80 -27.87 24.67 -7.15
C ILE A 80 -28.64 24.71 -5.82
N ASN A 81 -29.98 24.78 -5.85
CA ASN A 81 -30.82 24.73 -4.65
C ASN A 81 -30.70 23.40 -3.88
N GLU A 82 -30.42 22.28 -4.56
CA GLU A 82 -30.21 20.99 -3.89
C GLU A 82 -28.87 20.97 -3.12
N LEU A 83 -27.83 21.62 -3.66
CA LEU A 83 -26.57 21.85 -2.93
C LEU A 83 -26.77 22.83 -1.75
N ILE A 84 -27.53 23.91 -1.95
CA ILE A 84 -27.87 24.86 -0.88
C ILE A 84 -28.61 24.16 0.28
N LYS A 85 -29.49 23.19 0.03
CA LYS A 85 -30.15 22.41 1.10
C LYS A 85 -29.15 21.65 1.98
N VAL A 86 -28.10 21.08 1.39
CA VAL A 86 -27.08 20.29 2.11
C VAL A 86 -26.22 21.16 3.02
N VAL A 87 -25.89 22.39 2.61
CA VAL A 87 -25.06 23.31 3.42
C VAL A 87 -25.89 24.15 4.40
N SER A 88 -27.10 24.56 4.02
CA SER A 88 -27.90 25.50 4.82
C SER A 88 -28.51 24.83 6.06
N PRO A 89 -28.29 25.38 7.28
CA PRO A 89 -28.87 24.84 8.52
C PRO A 89 -30.39 25.01 8.63
N LYS A 90 -31.02 25.75 7.69
CA LYS A 90 -32.49 25.82 7.55
C LYS A 90 -33.11 24.59 6.88
N TYR A 91 -32.28 23.71 6.31
CA TYR A 91 -32.71 22.51 5.59
C TYR A 91 -31.98 21.27 6.11
N LEU A 92 -31.05 20.69 5.35
CA LEU A 92 -30.32 19.48 5.73
C LEU A 92 -28.98 19.77 6.43
N GLY A 93 -28.50 21.01 6.46
CA GLY A 93 -27.19 21.37 7.02
C GLY A 93 -26.97 21.06 8.51
N THR A 94 -28.03 20.79 9.27
CA THR A 94 -27.97 20.29 10.65
C THR A 94 -27.83 18.76 10.76
N ARG A 95 -28.24 18.02 9.72
CA ARG A 95 -28.19 16.54 9.63
C ARG A 95 -27.04 16.04 8.75
N ALA A 96 -26.62 16.82 7.76
CA ALA A 96 -25.53 16.47 6.85
C ALA A 96 -24.19 16.37 7.61
N PRO A 97 -23.28 15.45 7.21
CA PRO A 97 -21.93 15.39 7.78
C PRO A 97 -21.11 16.64 7.45
N GLU A 98 -20.25 17.07 8.37
CA GLU A 98 -19.41 18.26 8.19
C GLU A 98 -18.42 18.15 7.01
N PRO A 99 -17.79 16.99 6.72
CA PRO A 99 -16.94 16.84 5.52
C PRO A 99 -17.70 17.04 4.22
N VAL A 100 -18.96 16.59 4.14
CA VAL A 100 -19.83 16.74 2.97
C VAL A 100 -20.16 18.21 2.76
N LYS A 101 -20.55 18.93 3.82
CA LYS A 101 -20.79 20.39 3.77
C LYS A 101 -19.56 21.16 3.30
N LYS A 102 -18.38 20.84 3.85
CA LYS A 102 -17.10 21.46 3.47
C LYS A 102 -16.80 21.24 1.98
N LYS A 103 -16.91 19.99 1.49
CA LYS A 103 -16.65 19.65 0.08
C LYS A 103 -17.66 20.29 -0.89
N VAL A 104 -18.94 20.43 -0.52
CA VAL A 104 -19.92 21.20 -1.32
C VAL A 104 -19.50 22.67 -1.43
N VAL A 105 -19.09 23.31 -0.34
CA VAL A 105 -18.64 24.72 -0.36
C VAL A 105 -17.35 24.89 -1.18
N GLU A 106 -16.39 23.97 -1.06
CA GLU A 106 -15.18 23.92 -1.88
C GLU A 106 -15.48 23.78 -3.38
N MET A 107 -16.39 22.88 -3.76
CA MET A 107 -16.81 22.69 -5.15
C MET A 107 -17.58 23.89 -5.69
N MET A 108 -18.52 24.45 -4.92
CA MET A 108 -19.23 25.67 -5.33
C MET A 108 -18.24 26.82 -5.56
N PHE A 109 -17.25 27.01 -4.67
CA PHE A 109 -16.24 28.04 -4.86
C PHE A 109 -15.35 27.78 -6.07
N SER A 110 -14.87 26.55 -6.27
CA SER A 110 -14.02 26.20 -7.43
C SER A 110 -14.74 26.45 -8.75
N TRP A 111 -16.05 26.22 -8.81
CA TRP A 111 -16.86 26.52 -9.99
C TRP A 111 -17.02 28.02 -10.25
N THR A 112 -17.05 28.87 -9.22
CA THR A 112 -17.06 30.35 -9.43
C THR A 112 -15.78 30.87 -10.09
N VAL A 113 -14.67 30.15 -9.95
CA VAL A 113 -13.37 30.51 -10.54
C VAL A 113 -13.16 29.84 -11.89
N ASN A 114 -13.48 28.55 -12.00
CA ASN A 114 -13.22 27.75 -13.20
C ASN A 114 -14.29 27.89 -14.30
N TYR A 115 -15.51 28.31 -13.95
CA TYR A 115 -16.65 28.44 -14.87
C TYR A 115 -17.34 29.81 -14.70
N PRO A 116 -16.65 30.93 -14.99
CA PRO A 116 -17.19 32.29 -14.78
C PRO A 116 -18.43 32.60 -15.64
N ASP A 117 -18.64 31.87 -16.74
CA ASP A 117 -19.86 31.91 -17.56
C ASP A 117 -21.13 31.60 -16.73
N GLU A 118 -21.03 30.75 -15.69
CA GLU A 118 -22.16 30.25 -14.90
C GLU A 118 -22.48 31.13 -13.69
N THR A 119 -22.85 32.40 -13.97
CA THR A 119 -23.10 33.47 -12.99
C THR A 119 -23.96 33.07 -11.78
N LYS A 120 -24.97 32.20 -11.98
CA LYS A 120 -25.90 31.73 -10.94
C LYS A 120 -25.21 30.93 -9.83
N ILE A 121 -24.11 30.25 -10.15
CA ILE A 121 -23.29 29.53 -9.15
C ILE A 121 -22.57 30.55 -8.25
N ALA A 122 -22.05 31.63 -8.83
CA ALA A 122 -21.44 32.73 -8.09
C ALA A 122 -22.45 33.49 -7.23
N GLU A 123 -23.65 33.80 -7.74
CA GLU A 123 -24.74 34.40 -6.97
C GLU A 123 -25.12 33.56 -5.74
N ALA A 124 -25.25 32.23 -5.92
CA ALA A 124 -25.56 31.30 -4.84
C ALA A 124 -24.44 31.21 -3.79
N TYR A 125 -23.18 31.15 -4.21
CA TYR A 125 -22.03 31.16 -3.31
C TYR A 125 -21.97 32.46 -2.48
N GLN A 126 -22.13 33.62 -3.13
CA GLN A 126 -22.18 34.92 -2.46
C GLN A 126 -23.38 35.04 -1.51
N MET A 127 -24.52 34.41 -1.81
CA MET A 127 -25.65 34.32 -0.88
C MET A 127 -25.30 33.52 0.38
N LEU A 128 -24.68 32.34 0.23
CA LEU A 128 -24.27 31.50 1.37
C LEU A 128 -23.24 32.21 2.27
N LYS A 129 -22.32 32.98 1.65
CA LYS A 129 -21.36 33.84 2.35
C LYS A 129 -22.03 34.98 3.11
N LYS A 130 -22.96 35.71 2.48
CA LYS A 130 -23.78 36.77 3.13
C LYS A 130 -24.64 36.25 4.27
N GLN A 131 -25.05 34.98 4.24
CA GLN A 131 -25.81 34.33 5.32
C GLN A 131 -24.91 33.80 6.47
N GLY A 132 -23.59 34.01 6.43
CA GLY A 132 -22.65 33.55 7.46
C GLY A 132 -22.45 32.02 7.49
N ILE A 133 -22.96 31.31 6.50
CA ILE A 133 -22.83 29.85 6.35
C ILE A 133 -21.41 29.52 5.88
N VAL A 134 -20.86 30.31 4.95
CA VAL A 134 -19.45 30.27 4.54
C VAL A 134 -18.69 31.37 5.28
N LYS A 135 -17.93 30.99 6.32
CA LYS A 135 -17.23 31.94 7.21
C LYS A 135 -15.89 32.46 6.66
N GLN A 136 -15.23 31.68 5.82
CA GLN A 136 -14.01 32.02 5.08
C GLN A 136 -14.09 31.34 3.71
N ASP A 137 -13.50 31.93 2.68
CA ASP A 137 -13.43 31.28 1.36
C ASP A 137 -12.45 30.09 1.41
N PRO A 138 -12.78 28.92 0.85
CA PRO A 138 -11.86 27.79 0.82
C PRO A 138 -10.62 28.10 -0.03
N VAL A 139 -9.43 27.77 0.47
CA VAL A 139 -8.20 27.87 -0.34
C VAL A 139 -8.23 26.79 -1.42
N LEU A 140 -8.48 27.21 -2.67
CA LEU A 140 -8.56 26.29 -3.80
C LEU A 140 -7.20 25.60 -4.07
N PRO A 141 -7.18 24.29 -4.30
CA PRO A 141 -6.00 23.59 -4.80
C PRO A 141 -5.86 23.80 -6.31
N CYS A 142 -5.43 25.00 -6.71
CA CYS A 142 -4.85 25.26 -8.03
C CYS A 142 -3.44 25.83 -7.82
N ASP A 143 -2.47 25.39 -8.63
CA ASP A 143 -1.08 25.83 -8.62
C ASP A 143 -0.41 25.96 -7.25
N LYS A 144 -0.54 24.90 -6.44
CA LYS A 144 0.66 24.42 -5.75
C LYS A 144 1.44 23.57 -6.75
N PRO A 145 2.72 23.92 -7.06
CA PRO A 145 3.65 22.91 -7.54
C PRO A 145 3.60 21.70 -6.60
N LEU A 146 3.83 20.49 -7.13
CA LEU A 146 3.97 19.29 -6.31
C LEU A 146 4.84 19.63 -5.09
N PRO A 147 4.39 19.35 -3.85
CA PRO A 147 5.22 19.63 -2.68
C PRO A 147 6.57 18.93 -2.94
N PRO A 148 7.69 19.68 -2.91
CA PRO A 148 8.97 19.12 -3.34
C PRO A 148 9.21 17.85 -2.53
N PRO A 149 9.67 16.74 -3.17
CA PRO A 149 9.80 15.46 -2.50
C PRO A 149 10.58 15.67 -1.20
N PRO A 150 10.08 15.13 -0.07
CA PRO A 150 10.45 15.55 1.29
C PRO A 150 11.97 15.67 1.35
N PRO A 151 12.49 16.86 1.70
CA PRO A 151 13.75 17.36 1.19
C PRO A 151 14.85 16.34 1.46
N ARG A 152 15.28 15.63 0.40
CA ARG A 152 16.33 14.62 0.47
C ARG A 152 17.49 15.23 1.24
N ASP A 153 17.93 14.55 2.30
CA ASP A 153 18.90 15.11 3.24
C ASP A 153 20.10 15.69 2.51
N LYS A 154 20.48 16.92 2.90
CA LYS A 154 21.55 17.71 2.28
C LYS A 154 22.95 17.18 2.61
N SER A 155 23.15 15.88 2.46
CA SER A 155 24.39 15.35 1.91
C SER A 155 24.72 16.10 0.60
N ALA A 156 26.01 16.30 0.31
CA ALA A 156 26.51 17.29 -0.66
C ALA A 156 26.30 16.88 -2.14
N ILE A 157 25.05 16.73 -2.56
CA ILE A 157 24.64 16.06 -3.80
C ILE A 157 24.57 17.00 -5.02
N PHE A 158 24.61 18.32 -4.82
CA PHE A 158 24.75 19.30 -5.91
C PHE A 158 26.20 19.80 -6.01
N GLU A 159 27.09 18.95 -6.52
CA GLU A 159 28.40 19.39 -7.03
C GLU A 159 28.25 20.39 -8.19
N ASP A 160 27.09 20.38 -8.86
CA ASP A 160 26.79 21.18 -10.02
C ASP A 160 25.58 22.11 -9.78
N GLU A 161 25.79 23.08 -8.89
CA GLU A 161 24.85 24.18 -8.68
C GLU A 161 24.63 25.00 -9.98
N GLU A 162 25.58 24.94 -10.91
CA GLU A 162 25.51 25.58 -12.24
C GLU A 162 24.51 24.89 -13.17
N LYS A 163 24.54 23.55 -13.31
CA LYS A 163 23.49 22.77 -14.01
C LYS A 163 22.10 23.08 -13.44
N SER A 164 21.96 23.15 -12.11
CA SER A 164 20.70 23.47 -11.44
C SER A 164 20.19 24.89 -11.77
N LYS A 165 21.08 25.89 -11.73
CA LYS A 165 20.81 27.27 -12.15
C LYS A 165 20.51 27.38 -13.65
N MET A 166 21.20 26.60 -14.49
CA MET A 166 21.01 26.58 -15.94
C MET A 166 19.66 25.97 -16.32
N LEU A 167 19.32 24.80 -15.76
CA LEU A 167 18.01 24.18 -15.95
C LEU A 167 16.88 25.13 -15.51
N SER A 168 17.07 25.81 -14.38
CA SER A 168 16.12 26.81 -13.85
C SER A 168 15.98 28.07 -14.73
N ARG A 169 16.92 28.34 -15.64
CA ARG A 169 16.82 29.39 -16.67
C ARG A 169 16.11 28.86 -17.91
N LEU A 170 16.52 27.69 -18.41
CA LEU A 170 15.96 27.07 -19.62
C LEU A 170 14.46 26.77 -19.45
N LEU A 171 14.02 26.27 -18.29
CA LEU A 171 12.60 26.04 -17.97
C LEU A 171 11.77 27.32 -17.80
N LYS A 172 12.41 28.48 -17.67
CA LYS A 172 11.72 29.80 -17.61
C LYS A 172 11.72 30.51 -18.96
N SER A 173 12.38 29.97 -19.98
CA SER A 173 12.34 30.50 -21.33
C SER A 173 11.07 30.06 -22.05
N SER A 174 10.51 30.96 -22.85
CA SER A 174 9.39 30.65 -23.76
C SER A 174 9.85 30.11 -25.12
N HIS A 175 11.17 29.98 -25.36
CA HIS A 175 11.70 29.51 -26.63
C HIS A 175 11.69 27.97 -26.72
N PRO A 176 11.25 27.38 -27.85
CA PRO A 176 11.09 25.93 -27.99
C PRO A 176 12.42 25.17 -27.95
N ASP A 177 13.52 25.81 -28.33
CA ASP A 177 14.86 25.20 -28.32
C ASP A 177 15.47 25.20 -26.92
N ASP A 178 15.22 26.23 -26.09
CA ASP A 178 15.60 26.23 -24.67
C ASP A 178 14.83 25.16 -23.89
N LEU A 179 13.54 24.99 -24.17
CA LEU A 179 12.74 23.89 -23.62
C LEU A 179 13.24 22.52 -24.10
N ARG A 180 13.75 22.40 -25.33
CA ARG A 180 14.39 21.16 -25.82
C ARG A 180 15.72 20.90 -25.08
N ALA A 181 16.50 21.95 -24.82
CA ALA A 181 17.73 21.86 -24.01
C ALA A 181 17.44 21.49 -22.54
N ALA A 182 16.40 22.07 -21.93
CA ALA A 182 15.95 21.70 -20.58
C ALA A 182 15.57 20.21 -20.49
N ASN A 183 14.76 19.71 -21.43
CA ASN A 183 14.36 18.31 -21.45
C ASN A 183 15.55 17.35 -21.67
N LYS A 184 16.56 17.75 -22.47
CA LYS A 184 17.82 17.00 -22.59
C LYS A 184 18.57 16.98 -21.26
N LEU A 185 18.78 18.14 -20.63
CA LEU A 185 19.50 18.29 -19.36
C LEU A 185 18.83 17.51 -18.21
N ILE A 186 17.49 17.54 -18.12
CA ILE A 186 16.72 16.71 -17.18
C ILE A 186 17.02 15.21 -17.39
N LYS A 187 17.03 14.74 -18.64
CA LYS A 187 17.30 13.32 -18.96
C LYS A 187 18.72 12.91 -18.55
N GLU A 188 19.70 13.78 -18.76
CA GLU A 188 21.09 13.54 -18.36
C GLU A 188 21.24 13.54 -16.83
N MET A 189 20.68 14.55 -16.13
CA MET A 189 20.68 14.62 -14.66
C MET A 189 19.94 13.45 -13.99
N VAL A 190 18.83 12.96 -14.54
CA VAL A 190 18.11 11.80 -14.00
C VAL A 190 18.91 10.50 -14.18
N GLN A 191 19.64 10.34 -15.29
CA GLN A 191 20.53 9.19 -15.48
C GLN A 191 21.78 9.25 -14.60
N GLU A 192 22.27 10.45 -14.29
CA GLU A 192 23.35 10.70 -13.33
C GLU A 192 22.89 10.38 -11.89
N ASP A 193 21.75 10.91 -11.45
CA ASP A 193 21.17 10.67 -10.12
C ASP A 193 20.84 9.18 -9.90
N GLN A 194 20.29 8.49 -10.90
CA GLN A 194 20.00 7.05 -10.82
C GLN A 194 21.28 6.22 -10.61
N LYS A 195 22.34 6.46 -11.39
CA LYS A 195 23.64 5.77 -11.21
C LYS A 195 24.25 6.06 -9.84
N ARG A 196 24.16 7.31 -9.37
CA ARG A 196 24.65 7.76 -8.07
C ARG A 196 23.90 7.10 -6.91
N VAL A 197 22.56 7.03 -6.99
CA VAL A 197 21.70 6.31 -6.03
C VAL A 197 22.03 4.82 -6.00
N GLU A 198 22.28 4.20 -7.16
CA GLU A 198 22.71 2.80 -7.22
C GLU A 198 24.10 2.56 -6.62
N LYS A 199 25.08 3.45 -6.87
CA LYS A 199 26.40 3.41 -6.20
C LYS A 199 26.22 3.46 -4.67
N VAL A 200 25.49 4.46 -4.19
CA VAL A 200 25.27 4.68 -2.74
C VAL A 200 24.52 3.51 -2.12
N SER A 201 23.48 2.98 -2.77
CA SER A 201 22.73 1.82 -2.26
C SER A 201 23.60 0.56 -2.18
N LYS A 202 24.42 0.28 -3.20
CA LYS A 202 25.39 -0.83 -3.19
C LYS A 202 26.39 -0.67 -2.04
N ARG A 203 26.89 0.56 -1.80
CA ARG A 203 27.82 0.88 -0.70
C ARG A 203 27.18 0.65 0.67
N VAL A 204 26.03 1.29 0.92
CA VAL A 204 25.33 1.23 2.21
C VAL A 204 24.93 -0.20 2.57
N ASN A 205 24.37 -0.96 1.61
CA ASN A 205 23.96 -2.34 1.84
C ASN A 205 25.16 -3.24 2.20
N ALA A 206 26.30 -3.11 1.49
CA ALA A 206 27.50 -3.88 1.77
C ALA A 206 28.11 -3.54 3.14
N ILE A 207 28.17 -2.25 3.50
CA ILE A 207 28.66 -1.81 4.81
C ILE A 207 27.73 -2.28 5.93
N GLN A 208 26.41 -2.27 5.70
CA GLN A 208 25.42 -2.73 6.68
C GLN A 208 25.52 -4.25 6.93
N GLU A 209 25.62 -5.06 5.87
CA GLU A 209 25.82 -6.51 6.00
C GLU A 209 27.14 -6.84 6.73
N VAL A 210 28.20 -6.04 6.52
CA VAL A 210 29.44 -6.14 7.29
C VAL A 210 29.21 -5.79 8.76
N LYS A 211 28.58 -4.65 9.07
CA LYS A 211 28.31 -4.23 10.47
C LYS A 211 27.49 -5.27 11.23
N GLU A 212 26.47 -5.86 10.60
CA GLU A 212 25.65 -6.95 11.17
C GLU A 212 26.46 -8.22 11.39
N SER A 213 27.22 -8.67 10.39
CA SER A 213 28.05 -9.90 10.48
C SER A 213 29.17 -9.75 11.52
N VAL A 214 29.77 -8.57 11.61
CA VAL A 214 30.80 -8.21 12.60
C VAL A 214 30.21 -8.18 14.01
N SER A 215 29.06 -7.52 14.21
CA SER A 215 28.39 -7.44 15.52
C SER A 215 27.99 -8.82 16.03
N LEU A 216 27.33 -9.64 15.21
CA LEU A 216 26.87 -10.98 15.60
C LEU A 216 28.04 -11.93 15.89
N LEU A 217 29.10 -11.91 15.06
CA LEU A 217 30.30 -12.72 15.30
C LEU A 217 31.03 -12.26 16.58
N SER A 218 31.09 -10.95 16.85
CA SER A 218 31.70 -10.41 18.08
C SER A 218 30.94 -10.85 19.33
N GLN A 219 29.61 -10.74 19.32
CA GLN A 219 28.74 -11.16 20.43
C GLN A 219 28.86 -12.65 20.74
N LEU A 220 28.98 -13.50 19.72
CA LEU A 220 29.17 -14.94 19.91
C LEU A 220 30.60 -15.32 20.34
N LEU A 221 31.60 -14.47 20.07
CA LEU A 221 32.97 -14.63 20.55
C LEU A 221 33.16 -14.14 21.99
N GLU A 222 32.43 -13.10 22.42
CA GLU A 222 32.53 -12.52 23.77
C GLU A 222 32.15 -13.51 24.88
N GLY A 223 31.24 -14.46 24.58
CA GLY A 223 30.88 -15.58 25.46
C GLY A 223 31.56 -16.92 25.13
N TYR A 224 32.59 -16.96 24.27
CA TYR A 224 33.12 -18.21 23.73
C TYR A 224 34.05 -18.96 24.69
N SER A 225 33.58 -20.09 25.22
CA SER A 225 34.41 -21.12 25.86
C SER A 225 34.56 -22.33 24.93
N LYS A 226 35.80 -22.79 24.74
CA LYS A 226 36.14 -23.96 23.90
C LYS A 226 35.61 -25.29 24.46
N GLU A 227 35.33 -25.34 25.77
CA GLU A 227 34.86 -26.52 26.49
C GLU A 227 33.37 -26.47 26.84
N SER A 228 32.73 -25.30 26.71
CA SER A 228 31.34 -25.06 27.14
C SER A 228 30.40 -24.64 26.01
N SER A 229 30.93 -24.39 24.80
CA SER A 229 30.12 -24.06 23.62
C SER A 229 29.47 -25.31 23.02
N SER A 230 28.18 -25.24 22.71
CA SER A 230 27.47 -26.32 22.00
C SER A 230 27.99 -26.46 20.57
N GLN A 231 27.92 -27.67 20.02
CA GLN A 231 28.35 -27.95 18.64
C GLN A 231 27.65 -27.01 17.62
N SER A 232 26.34 -26.79 17.78
CA SER A 232 25.57 -25.86 16.93
C SER A 232 26.08 -24.41 17.00
N ASN A 233 26.60 -23.96 18.15
CA ASN A 233 27.20 -22.63 18.26
C ASN A 233 28.58 -22.59 17.58
N GLN A 234 29.39 -23.66 17.71
CA GLN A 234 30.69 -23.74 17.03
C GLN A 234 30.53 -23.73 15.49
N GLU A 235 29.53 -24.43 14.97
CA GLU A 235 29.16 -24.43 13.55
C GLU A 235 28.70 -23.04 13.09
N LEU A 236 27.79 -22.38 13.84
CA LEU A 236 27.32 -21.03 13.53
C LEU A 236 28.45 -19.98 13.52
N ILE A 237 29.34 -19.99 14.50
CA ILE A 237 30.48 -19.04 14.58
C ILE A 237 31.44 -19.28 13.40
N LYS A 238 31.69 -20.55 13.04
CA LYS A 238 32.53 -20.93 11.89
C LYS A 238 31.94 -20.48 10.55
N ASP A 239 30.63 -20.50 10.39
CA ASP A 239 29.95 -20.05 9.16
C ASP A 239 29.85 -18.53 9.08
N LEU A 240 29.62 -17.84 10.20
CA LEU A 240 29.73 -16.37 10.28
C LEU A 240 31.15 -15.88 9.98
N TYR A 241 32.18 -16.55 10.51
CA TYR A 241 33.58 -16.30 10.17
C TYR A 241 33.84 -16.48 8.66
N GLN A 242 33.31 -17.54 8.04
CA GLN A 242 33.41 -17.73 6.59
C GLN A 242 32.67 -16.67 5.77
N ARG A 243 31.52 -16.16 6.26
CA ARG A 243 30.83 -15.01 5.65
C ARG A 243 31.74 -13.79 5.71
N CYS A 244 32.27 -13.45 6.89
CA CYS A 244 33.18 -12.32 7.07
C CYS A 244 34.42 -12.38 6.16
N GLU A 245 35.11 -13.52 6.06
CA GLU A 245 36.26 -13.69 5.15
C GLU A 245 35.85 -13.45 3.67
N LYS A 246 34.66 -13.91 3.25
CA LYS A 246 34.12 -13.71 1.89
C LYS A 246 33.74 -12.25 1.58
N MET A 247 33.59 -11.38 2.59
CA MET A 247 33.21 -9.98 2.39
C MET A 247 34.40 -9.05 2.13
N ARG A 248 35.64 -9.41 2.52
CA ARG A 248 36.83 -8.56 2.24
C ARG A 248 37.03 -8.24 0.74
N PRO A 249 36.93 -9.19 -0.21
CA PRO A 249 37.06 -8.88 -1.64
C PRO A 249 35.96 -7.93 -2.14
N THR A 250 34.75 -8.00 -1.56
CA THR A 250 33.64 -7.09 -1.89
C THR A 250 33.95 -5.68 -1.41
N LEU A 251 34.42 -5.48 -0.18
CA LEU A 251 34.83 -4.17 0.32
C LEU A 251 36.03 -3.61 -0.44
N PHE A 252 37.03 -4.43 -0.78
CA PHE A 252 38.20 -3.99 -1.53
C PHE A 252 37.83 -3.47 -2.93
N ARG A 253 36.99 -4.21 -3.67
CA ARG A 253 36.45 -3.73 -4.95
C ARG A 253 35.60 -2.48 -4.77
N LEU A 254 34.72 -2.44 -3.76
CA LEU A 254 33.86 -1.29 -3.48
C LEU A 254 34.66 -0.01 -3.19
N ALA A 255 35.79 -0.12 -2.47
CA ALA A 255 36.74 0.98 -2.29
C ALA A 255 37.39 1.39 -3.63
N SER A 256 37.84 0.43 -4.43
CA SER A 256 38.41 0.70 -5.78
C SER A 256 37.40 1.28 -6.77
N ASP A 257 36.10 1.04 -6.59
CA ASP A 257 35.00 1.59 -7.41
C ASP A 257 34.55 3.00 -6.91
N THR A 258 35.10 3.48 -5.79
CA THR A 258 34.73 4.74 -5.10
C THR A 258 35.88 5.74 -5.16
N GLU A 259 36.27 6.13 -6.37
CA GLU A 259 37.25 7.21 -6.64
C GLU A 259 36.63 8.62 -6.56
N ASP A 260 35.29 8.71 -6.53
CA ASP A 260 34.51 9.95 -6.66
C ASP A 260 33.99 10.53 -5.32
N ASN A 261 34.37 9.96 -4.16
CA ASN A 261 33.94 10.46 -2.85
C ASN A 261 34.81 9.97 -1.67
N ASP A 262 35.61 10.85 -1.07
CA ASP A 262 36.52 10.51 0.04
C ASP A 262 35.81 10.08 1.34
N GLU A 263 34.67 10.70 1.66
CA GLU A 263 33.87 10.35 2.85
C GLU A 263 33.31 8.92 2.74
N ALA A 264 32.82 8.57 1.55
CA ALA A 264 32.37 7.23 1.19
C ALA A 264 33.50 6.19 1.19
N LEU A 265 34.71 6.59 0.81
CA LEU A 265 35.89 5.72 0.87
C LEU A 265 36.29 5.45 2.33
N ALA A 266 36.27 6.46 3.20
CA ALA A 266 36.51 6.31 4.64
C ALA A 266 35.49 5.36 5.30
N ASP A 267 34.20 5.51 4.98
CA ASP A 267 33.10 4.59 5.35
C ASP A 267 33.44 3.11 5.04
N ILE A 268 33.94 2.84 3.83
CA ILE A 268 34.27 1.48 3.36
C ILE A 268 35.51 0.94 4.07
N LEU A 269 36.53 1.78 4.28
CA LEU A 269 37.76 1.39 4.97
C LEU A 269 37.49 1.09 6.45
N GLN A 270 36.72 1.92 7.16
CA GLN A 270 36.32 1.66 8.55
C GLN A 270 35.55 0.33 8.70
N ALA A 271 34.70 -0.01 7.73
CA ALA A 271 34.01 -1.30 7.69
C ALA A 271 34.99 -2.47 7.48
N ASN A 272 36.03 -2.29 6.66
CA ASN A 272 37.07 -3.30 6.39
C ASN A 272 37.98 -3.53 7.60
N ASP A 273 38.34 -2.47 8.32
CA ASP A 273 39.12 -2.55 9.56
C ASP A 273 38.34 -3.31 10.64
N SER A 274 37.06 -2.97 10.82
CA SER A 274 36.14 -3.66 11.74
C SER A 274 35.97 -5.14 11.40
N LEU A 275 35.83 -5.45 10.10
CA LEU A 275 35.74 -6.81 9.57
C LEU A 275 37.02 -7.61 9.81
N THR A 276 38.18 -6.98 9.62
CA THR A 276 39.49 -7.60 9.85
C THR A 276 39.76 -7.81 11.34
N GLN A 277 39.33 -6.89 12.20
CA GLN A 277 39.43 -7.02 13.66
C GLN A 277 38.67 -8.26 14.18
N VAL A 278 37.39 -8.43 13.83
CA VAL A 278 36.61 -9.59 14.32
C VAL A 278 37.11 -10.92 13.75
N ILE A 279 37.62 -10.92 12.51
CA ILE A 279 38.28 -12.09 11.92
C ILE A 279 39.52 -12.47 12.72
N ASN A 280 40.33 -11.50 13.13
CA ASN A 280 41.52 -11.74 13.93
C ASN A 280 41.17 -12.23 15.35
N LEU A 281 40.10 -11.71 15.96
CA LEU A 281 39.56 -12.23 17.23
C LEU A 281 39.11 -13.70 17.11
N TYR A 282 38.40 -14.08 16.04
CA TYR A 282 38.05 -15.49 15.78
C TYR A 282 39.30 -16.38 15.64
N ARG A 283 40.31 -15.92 14.88
CA ARG A 283 41.56 -16.66 14.67
C ARG A 283 42.31 -16.88 15.98
N GLN A 284 42.36 -15.87 16.84
CA GLN A 284 42.99 -15.96 18.16
C GLN A 284 42.21 -16.88 19.12
N LEU A 285 40.89 -16.67 19.28
CA LEU A 285 40.07 -17.36 20.30
C LEU A 285 39.68 -18.80 19.91
N VAL A 286 39.35 -19.05 18.64
CA VAL A 286 38.79 -20.33 18.20
C VAL A 286 39.88 -21.25 17.64
N LYS A 287 40.72 -20.72 16.74
CA LYS A 287 41.80 -21.51 16.11
C LYS A 287 43.08 -21.56 16.95
N GLY A 288 43.39 -20.53 17.71
CA GLY A 288 44.69 -20.39 18.40
C GLY A 288 45.82 -19.94 17.47
N GLU A 289 45.51 -19.25 16.37
CA GLU A 289 46.51 -18.60 15.52
C GLU A 289 46.97 -17.29 16.21
N GLU A 290 48.25 -17.15 16.57
CA GLU A 290 48.78 -15.84 17.01
C GLU A 290 48.82 -14.88 15.81
N VAL A 291 47.99 -13.85 15.84
CA VAL A 291 47.96 -12.80 14.82
C VAL A 291 49.09 -11.81 15.10
N ALA A 292 50.09 -11.79 14.21
CA ALA A 292 51.17 -10.82 14.27
C ALA A 292 50.62 -9.38 14.23
N LYS A 293 50.99 -8.58 15.23
CA LYS A 293 50.67 -7.15 15.28
C LYS A 293 51.67 -6.37 14.45
N ASP A 294 51.40 -6.20 13.16
CA ASP A 294 52.13 -5.26 12.31
C ASP A 294 51.82 -3.81 12.73
N GLY A 295 52.61 -3.32 13.68
CA GLY A 295 52.73 -1.89 13.95
C GLY A 295 53.51 -1.20 12.83
N ILE A 296 53.03 -0.03 12.40
CA ILE A 296 53.59 0.72 11.28
C ILE A 296 55.07 1.07 11.54
N THR A 297 55.98 0.39 10.82
CA THR A 297 57.40 0.71 10.79
C THR A 297 57.78 1.28 9.42
N VAL A 298 57.90 2.60 9.36
CA VAL A 298 58.40 3.30 8.17
C VAL A 298 59.88 2.98 7.97
N ILE A 299 60.23 2.42 6.81
CA ILE A 299 61.62 2.26 6.35
C ILE A 299 61.74 2.88 4.96
N SER A 300 62.65 3.85 4.81
CA SER A 300 62.81 4.65 3.60
C SER A 300 63.85 4.09 2.63
N GLN A 301 63.40 3.69 1.42
CA GLN A 301 64.15 3.78 0.15
C GLN A 301 65.45 2.95 0.01
N PRO A 302 66.10 2.90 -1.19
CA PRO A 302 65.67 3.31 -2.53
C PRO A 302 65.75 2.22 -3.63
N GLY A 303 64.84 2.32 -4.61
CA GLY A 303 65.20 2.26 -6.04
C GLY A 303 65.62 0.94 -6.71
N ALA A 304 64.68 0.31 -7.43
CA ALA A 304 64.95 -0.46 -8.64
C ALA A 304 63.81 -0.29 -9.66
N ARG A 305 64.13 -0.30 -10.96
CA ARG A 305 63.14 -0.41 -12.07
C ARG A 305 62.96 -1.89 -12.44
N LEU A 306 61.88 -2.24 -13.16
CA LEU A 306 61.89 -3.03 -14.42
C LEU A 306 60.44 -3.26 -14.96
N PHE A 307 60.25 -2.90 -16.23
CA PHE A 307 59.22 -3.20 -17.26
C PHE A 307 57.97 -4.10 -17.00
N PHE A 308 56.80 -3.60 -17.44
CA PHE A 308 55.91 -4.10 -18.53
C PHE A 308 55.90 -5.60 -18.96
N PRO A 309 54.78 -6.18 -19.46
CA PRO A 309 53.81 -5.51 -20.36
C PRO A 309 52.30 -5.81 -20.21
N MET A 310 51.50 -5.05 -20.97
CA MET A 310 50.06 -5.28 -21.25
C MET A 310 49.89 -6.03 -22.58
N THR A 311 48.82 -6.83 -22.74
CA THR A 311 48.39 -7.40 -24.03
C THR A 311 46.87 -7.34 -24.21
N SER A 312 46.41 -7.33 -25.46
CA SER A 312 45.01 -7.17 -25.86
C SER A 312 44.66 -8.07 -27.05
N VAL A 313 43.42 -8.57 -27.11
CA VAL A 313 42.83 -9.31 -28.26
C VAL A 313 41.33 -8.94 -28.37
N SER A 314 40.72 -9.04 -29.56
CA SER A 314 39.47 -8.34 -29.89
C SER A 314 38.47 -9.11 -30.79
N CYS A 315 37.19 -9.12 -30.36
CA CYS A 315 35.94 -9.07 -31.14
C CYS A 315 35.51 -10.16 -32.17
N LYS A 316 34.19 -10.13 -32.50
CA LYS A 316 33.41 -10.76 -33.60
C LYS A 316 32.86 -12.20 -33.34
N SER A 317 31.71 -12.64 -33.85
CA SER A 317 30.52 -12.01 -34.52
C SER A 317 29.34 -13.03 -34.64
N ALA A 318 28.14 -12.63 -35.15
CA ALA A 318 26.92 -13.46 -35.30
C ALA A 318 26.04 -12.99 -36.50
N PRO A 319 24.82 -13.52 -36.82
CA PRO A 319 24.17 -14.82 -36.52
C PRO A 319 24.07 -15.69 -37.82
N PRO A 320 22.97 -15.91 -38.63
CA PRO A 320 21.48 -15.72 -38.55
C PRO A 320 20.58 -16.95 -38.97
N ALA A 321 19.24 -16.79 -38.86
CA ALA A 321 18.14 -17.42 -39.66
C ALA A 321 17.83 -18.96 -39.58
N ALA A 322 16.61 -19.49 -39.85
CA ALA A 322 15.20 -18.97 -39.84
C ALA A 322 14.16 -20.12 -40.08
N SER A 323 12.84 -19.84 -39.93
CA SER A 323 11.64 -20.59 -40.44
C SER A 323 11.27 -21.97 -39.80
N SER A 324 10.00 -22.45 -39.74
CA SER A 324 8.66 -21.81 -39.90
C SER A 324 7.47 -22.75 -39.54
N SER A 325 6.38 -22.18 -38.98
CA SER A 325 4.93 -22.44 -39.21
C SER A 325 4.29 -23.84 -39.04
N VAL A 326 3.07 -23.90 -38.45
CA VAL A 326 1.78 -24.37 -39.04
C VAL A 326 0.67 -24.55 -37.97
N ALA A 327 -0.59 -24.32 -38.36
CA ALA A 327 -1.87 -24.59 -37.66
C ALA A 327 -2.94 -24.88 -38.78
N PRO A 328 -4.28 -25.07 -38.57
CA PRO A 328 -5.09 -25.02 -37.33
C PRO A 328 -6.03 -26.26 -37.01
N PRO A 329 -7.39 -26.27 -37.15
CA PRO A 329 -8.35 -26.61 -36.05
C PRO A 329 -9.41 -27.68 -36.48
N PRO A 330 -10.73 -27.72 -36.11
CA PRO A 330 -11.54 -27.08 -35.03
C PRO A 330 -12.60 -27.99 -34.30
N GLU A 331 -13.36 -27.38 -33.34
CA GLU A 331 -14.81 -27.61 -33.04
C GLU A 331 -15.30 -28.96 -32.41
N PRO A 332 -16.60 -29.15 -31.98
CA PRO A 332 -17.81 -28.29 -32.13
C PRO A 332 -18.79 -28.11 -30.91
N THR A 333 -19.70 -27.13 -31.06
CA THR A 333 -21.16 -27.10 -30.65
C THR A 333 -21.66 -26.93 -29.19
N SER A 334 -22.95 -26.56 -29.09
CA SER A 334 -23.71 -26.13 -27.90
C SER A 334 -25.10 -26.83 -27.78
N SER A 335 -25.73 -26.80 -26.60
CA SER A 335 -27.20 -26.89 -26.33
C SER A 335 -27.45 -26.49 -24.85
N LEU A 336 -28.43 -25.71 -24.37
CA LEU A 336 -29.84 -25.32 -24.67
C LEU A 336 -30.92 -26.05 -23.84
N LEU A 337 -31.86 -25.26 -23.27
CA LEU A 337 -33.18 -25.60 -22.66
C LEU A 337 -33.16 -26.31 -21.27
N SER A 338 -34.09 -26.09 -20.32
CA SER A 338 -35.24 -25.15 -20.21
C SER A 338 -35.89 -25.07 -18.79
N HIS A 339 -36.65 -23.98 -18.50
CA HIS A 339 -37.77 -23.86 -17.52
C HIS A 339 -37.46 -23.99 -16.00
N SER A 340 -38.21 -23.42 -15.04
CA SER A 340 -39.47 -22.63 -15.06
C SER A 340 -39.62 -21.61 -13.89
N GLU A 341 -40.76 -20.92 -13.79
CA GLU A 341 -41.07 -19.73 -12.95
C GLU A 341 -41.76 -20.03 -11.56
N PRO A 342 -42.23 -19.05 -10.73
CA PRO A 342 -42.37 -19.17 -9.26
C PRO A 342 -43.84 -19.28 -8.76
N PRO A 343 -44.26 -18.84 -7.53
CA PRO A 343 -44.36 -17.41 -7.17
C PRO A 343 -44.13 -17.03 -5.68
N ASP A 344 -44.07 -15.69 -5.46
CA ASP A 344 -44.39 -14.93 -4.24
C ASP A 344 -45.88 -15.14 -3.77
N PRO A 345 -46.45 -14.61 -2.65
CA PRO A 345 -46.28 -13.22 -2.16
C PRO A 345 -46.54 -12.86 -0.65
N LEU A 346 -46.49 -11.54 -0.38
CA LEU A 346 -47.21 -10.73 0.64
C LEU A 346 -46.49 -10.23 1.91
N LEU A 347 -46.45 -8.90 2.02
CA LEU A 347 -46.48 -8.12 3.27
C LEU A 347 -47.93 -7.95 3.75
N PRO A 348 -48.17 -7.48 4.99
CA PRO A 348 -48.55 -6.06 5.09
C PRO A 348 -47.97 -5.28 6.29
N SER A 349 -48.05 -3.96 6.17
CA SER A 349 -47.66 -2.95 7.16
C SER A 349 -48.51 -2.95 8.43
N ASN A 350 -47.96 -2.48 9.57
CA ASN A 350 -48.35 -1.18 10.14
C ASN A 350 -47.51 -0.74 11.36
N LEU A 351 -47.63 0.54 11.72
CA LEU A 351 -46.94 1.18 12.85
C LEU A 351 -47.72 1.02 14.16
N SER A 352 -46.99 0.96 15.28
CA SER A 352 -47.48 1.45 16.57
C SER A 352 -46.33 1.98 17.42
N VAL A 353 -46.36 3.28 17.77
CA VAL A 353 -45.45 3.86 18.76
C VAL A 353 -45.97 3.54 20.15
N VAL A 354 -45.14 2.96 21.01
CA VAL A 354 -45.35 2.91 22.47
C VAL A 354 -44.02 3.21 23.16
N GLU A 355 -43.92 4.36 23.80
CA GLU A 355 -42.85 4.62 24.76
C GLU A 355 -43.10 3.78 26.02
N LYS A 356 -42.06 3.10 26.53
CA LYS A 356 -42.09 2.57 27.90
C LYS A 356 -40.68 2.46 28.47
N ASN A 357 -40.33 3.43 29.32
CA ASN A 357 -39.20 3.31 30.25
C ASN A 357 -39.49 2.17 31.23
N VAL A 358 -38.67 1.11 31.19
CA VAL A 358 -38.53 0.13 32.28
C VAL A 358 -37.05 -0.20 32.42
N SER A 359 -36.53 -0.08 33.64
CA SER A 359 -35.14 -0.36 33.99
C SER A 359 -34.97 -1.77 34.56
N LEU A 360 -33.69 -2.21 34.65
CA LEU A 360 -33.15 -3.38 35.39
C LEU A 360 -33.06 -4.72 34.63
N ALA A 361 -32.14 -5.55 35.15
CA ALA A 361 -31.80 -6.93 34.76
C ALA A 361 -31.13 -7.13 33.39
N THR A 362 -29.80 -6.93 33.33
CA THR A 362 -28.95 -7.51 32.29
C THR A 362 -28.67 -8.99 32.60
N ASP A 363 -28.95 -9.87 31.66
CA ASP A 363 -28.77 -11.32 31.79
C ASP A 363 -27.27 -11.71 31.66
N PRO A 364 -26.76 -12.77 32.33
CA PRO A 364 -25.34 -13.15 32.22
C PRO A 364 -24.87 -13.49 30.80
N SER A 365 -25.80 -13.81 29.90
CA SER A 365 -25.56 -14.22 28.52
C SER A 365 -24.90 -13.13 27.65
N ASP A 366 -25.12 -11.84 27.93
CA ASP A 366 -24.61 -10.74 27.09
C ASP A 366 -23.08 -10.62 27.09
N ARG A 367 -22.39 -11.20 28.07
CA ARG A 367 -20.94 -11.04 28.24
C ARG A 367 -20.08 -11.66 27.14
N ILE A 368 -20.63 -12.41 26.18
CA ILE A 368 -19.87 -13.04 25.07
C ILE A 368 -20.44 -12.67 23.68
N SER A 369 -21.27 -11.63 23.57
CA SER A 369 -21.73 -11.16 22.25
C SER A 369 -20.62 -10.42 21.50
N LEU A 370 -20.43 -10.78 20.21
CA LEU A 370 -19.61 -10.04 19.25
C LEU A 370 -20.47 -9.23 18.25
N ALA A 371 -21.79 -9.17 18.43
CA ALA A 371 -22.71 -8.58 17.46
C ALA A 371 -22.31 -7.15 17.07
N ASP A 372 -22.12 -6.28 18.06
CA ASP A 372 -21.92 -4.84 17.88
C ASP A 372 -20.43 -4.44 17.68
N VAL A 373 -19.50 -5.39 17.80
CA VAL A 373 -18.07 -5.12 17.62
C VAL A 373 -17.72 -5.07 16.13
N LEU A 374 -17.45 -3.87 15.62
CA LEU A 374 -16.81 -3.62 14.34
C LEU A 374 -15.50 -2.86 14.59
N VAL A 375 -14.41 -3.35 14.01
CA VAL A 375 -13.08 -2.73 14.10
C VAL A 375 -12.68 -2.31 12.68
N PRO A 376 -12.58 -1.00 12.37
CA PRO A 376 -12.11 -0.54 11.06
C PRO A 376 -10.65 -0.92 10.82
N LEU A 377 -10.29 -1.35 9.60
CA LEU A 377 -8.91 -1.69 9.21
C LEU A 377 -7.90 -0.59 9.59
N GLU A 378 -8.26 0.67 9.36
CA GLU A 378 -7.46 1.87 9.65
C GLU A 378 -7.09 2.03 11.14
N SER A 379 -7.83 1.39 12.05
CA SER A 379 -7.60 1.46 13.50
C SER A 379 -6.69 0.36 14.05
N ILE A 380 -6.36 -0.65 13.23
CA ILE A 380 -5.62 -1.84 13.67
C ILE A 380 -4.12 -1.62 13.49
N LYS A 381 -3.39 -1.49 14.60
CA LYS A 381 -1.94 -1.65 14.59
C LYS A 381 -1.58 -3.15 14.55
N PRO A 382 -0.81 -3.64 13.56
CA PRO A 382 -0.27 -5.00 13.62
C PRO A 382 0.71 -5.12 14.80
N SER A 383 0.83 -6.33 15.35
CA SER A 383 1.74 -6.64 16.45
C SER A 383 3.19 -6.80 15.98
N SER A 384 4.10 -6.97 16.95
CA SER A 384 5.50 -7.34 16.70
C SER A 384 5.70 -8.81 16.25
N LEU A 385 4.63 -9.62 16.27
CA LEU A 385 4.70 -11.06 16.08
C LEU A 385 4.79 -11.47 14.61
N LEU A 386 5.56 -12.53 14.34
CA LEU A 386 5.65 -13.13 13.01
C LEU A 386 4.28 -13.65 12.54
N PRO A 387 3.85 -13.37 11.29
CA PRO A 387 2.62 -13.90 10.74
C PRO A 387 2.61 -15.43 10.67
N VAL A 388 1.54 -16.06 11.12
CA VAL A 388 1.35 -17.51 11.11
C VAL A 388 0.79 -17.95 9.77
N THR A 389 1.46 -18.87 9.09
CA THR A 389 0.95 -19.48 7.84
C THR A 389 -0.14 -20.50 8.16
N VAL A 390 -1.36 -20.22 7.73
CA VAL A 390 -2.55 -21.05 7.97
C VAL A 390 -2.79 -22.04 6.82
N PHE A 391 -2.47 -21.61 5.60
CA PHE A 391 -2.60 -22.39 4.38
C PHE A 391 -1.54 -21.93 3.37
N ASP A 392 -0.90 -22.87 2.67
CA ASP A 392 0.01 -22.58 1.55
C ASP A 392 0.00 -23.77 0.57
N LYS A 393 -0.90 -23.70 -0.43
CA LYS A 393 -1.05 -24.69 -1.51
C LYS A 393 -1.61 -24.01 -2.75
N CYS A 394 -1.50 -24.65 -3.92
CA CYS A 394 -2.11 -24.16 -5.17
C CYS A 394 -1.72 -22.70 -5.52
N SER A 395 -0.52 -22.28 -5.11
CA SER A 395 -0.01 -20.90 -5.20
C SER A 395 -0.86 -19.83 -4.49
N LEU A 396 -1.76 -20.24 -3.58
CA LEU A 396 -2.53 -19.37 -2.69
C LEU A 396 -2.03 -19.57 -1.24
N ARG A 397 -1.59 -18.48 -0.60
CA ARG A 397 -1.10 -18.48 0.78
C ARG A 397 -1.99 -17.62 1.68
N VAL A 398 -2.42 -18.16 2.80
CA VAL A 398 -3.19 -17.47 3.84
C VAL A 398 -2.33 -17.31 5.11
N LEU A 399 -2.16 -16.05 5.53
CA LEU A 399 -1.40 -15.66 6.71
C LEU A 399 -2.35 -15.06 7.77
N PHE A 400 -2.09 -15.34 9.04
CA PHE A 400 -2.67 -14.64 10.18
C PHE A 400 -1.63 -13.69 10.78
N THR A 401 -1.88 -12.39 10.71
CA THR A 401 -1.13 -11.37 11.46
C THR A 401 -1.98 -10.94 12.66
N PHE A 402 -1.40 -10.88 13.85
CA PHE A 402 -2.11 -10.45 15.05
C PHE A 402 -2.06 -8.92 15.20
N ALA A 403 -3.04 -8.33 15.88
CA ALA A 403 -3.00 -6.91 16.25
C ALA A 403 -2.29 -6.69 17.59
N HIS A 404 -1.64 -5.54 17.76
CA HIS A 404 -1.10 -5.10 19.05
C HIS A 404 -2.25 -4.81 20.04
N ASP A 405 -3.20 -3.99 19.60
CA ASP A 405 -4.28 -3.44 20.43
C ASP A 405 -5.54 -4.31 20.40
N CYS A 406 -6.18 -4.51 21.56
CA CYS A 406 -7.55 -5.04 21.65
C CYS A 406 -8.59 -3.94 21.35
N PRO A 407 -9.82 -4.29 20.94
CA PRO A 407 -10.91 -3.33 20.83
C PRO A 407 -11.14 -2.62 22.18
N PRO A 408 -11.27 -1.27 22.24
CA PRO A 408 -11.27 -0.53 23.50
C PRO A 408 -12.48 -0.85 24.40
N SER A 409 -13.51 -1.51 23.88
CA SER A 409 -14.66 -2.01 24.62
C SER A 409 -14.51 -3.46 25.15
N ARG A 410 -13.53 -4.25 24.67
CA ARG A 410 -13.41 -5.69 24.93
C ARG A 410 -11.93 -6.17 24.96
N PRO A 411 -11.28 -6.22 26.14
CA PRO A 411 -9.90 -6.70 26.28
C PRO A 411 -9.74 -8.23 26.19
N ASP A 412 -10.84 -8.98 26.11
CA ASP A 412 -10.86 -10.44 25.91
C ASP A 412 -10.93 -10.85 24.41
N VAL A 413 -10.86 -9.88 23.49
CA VAL A 413 -11.00 -10.09 22.05
C VAL A 413 -9.66 -9.88 21.34
N LEU A 414 -9.11 -10.98 20.80
CA LEU A 414 -8.00 -10.91 19.86
C LEU A 414 -8.52 -10.45 18.49
N VAL A 415 -7.81 -9.50 17.88
CA VAL A 415 -8.01 -9.11 16.48
C VAL A 415 -6.94 -9.79 15.63
N VAL A 416 -7.36 -10.50 14.59
CA VAL A 416 -6.50 -11.17 13.63
C VAL A 416 -6.78 -10.63 12.24
N ILE A 417 -5.74 -10.16 11.56
CA ILE A 417 -5.76 -9.77 10.16
C ILE A 417 -5.42 -11.03 9.35
N ILE A 418 -6.41 -11.56 8.64
CA ILE A 418 -6.20 -12.62 7.66
C ILE A 418 -5.75 -11.96 6.35
N SER A 419 -4.60 -12.35 5.82
CA SER A 419 -4.04 -11.85 4.57
C SER A 419 -3.85 -13.01 3.59
N MET A 420 -4.52 -12.95 2.43
CA MET A 420 -4.45 -13.98 1.38
C MET A 420 -3.73 -13.42 0.16
N LEU A 421 -2.72 -14.15 -0.31
CA LEU A 421 -1.82 -13.75 -1.39
C LEU A 421 -1.79 -14.84 -2.46
N SER A 422 -1.88 -14.46 -3.74
CA SER A 422 -1.74 -15.38 -4.87
C SER A 422 -0.41 -15.14 -5.60
N SER A 423 0.29 -16.22 -5.91
CA SER A 423 1.41 -16.28 -6.86
C SER A 423 1.06 -17.11 -8.10
N ALA A 424 -0.22 -17.41 -8.33
CA ALA A 424 -0.68 -18.17 -9.48
C ALA A 424 -0.68 -17.32 -10.77
N PRO A 425 -0.35 -17.89 -11.94
CA PRO A 425 -0.38 -17.18 -13.23
C PRO A 425 -1.81 -16.97 -13.78
N ILE A 426 -2.84 -17.35 -13.02
CA ILE A 426 -4.26 -17.25 -13.34
C ILE A 426 -5.02 -16.69 -12.13
N PRO A 427 -6.15 -15.98 -12.33
CA PRO A 427 -6.89 -15.38 -11.23
C PRO A 427 -7.51 -16.43 -10.31
N VAL A 428 -7.65 -16.05 -9.04
CA VAL A 428 -8.33 -16.83 -8.00
C VAL A 428 -9.65 -16.14 -7.70
N THR A 429 -10.79 -16.80 -7.86
CA THR A 429 -12.12 -16.19 -7.65
C THR A 429 -12.93 -16.94 -6.60
N ASN A 430 -14.09 -16.41 -6.21
CA ASN A 430 -15.01 -17.02 -5.24
C ASN A 430 -14.38 -17.38 -3.88
N ILE A 431 -13.33 -16.66 -3.48
CA ILE A 431 -12.57 -16.89 -2.24
C ILE A 431 -13.49 -16.66 -1.04
N ARG A 432 -13.71 -17.70 -0.24
CA ARG A 432 -14.47 -17.64 1.03
C ARG A 432 -13.68 -18.34 2.12
N PHE A 433 -13.44 -17.61 3.20
CA PHE A 433 -12.90 -18.16 4.45
C PHE A 433 -14.02 -18.31 5.47
N GLN A 434 -14.03 -19.42 6.19
CA GLN A 434 -14.91 -19.69 7.31
C GLN A 434 -14.07 -20.19 8.48
N ALA A 435 -14.46 -19.82 9.70
CA ALA A 435 -13.75 -20.18 10.93
C ALA A 435 -14.73 -20.71 11.99
N ALA A 436 -14.29 -21.71 12.74
CA ALA A 436 -14.99 -22.29 13.87
C ALA A 436 -14.03 -22.48 15.05
N VAL A 437 -14.54 -22.29 16.28
CA VAL A 437 -13.77 -22.37 17.53
C VAL A 437 -14.56 -23.16 18.60
N PRO A 438 -13.90 -23.66 19.66
CA PRO A 438 -14.56 -24.31 20.79
C PRO A 438 -15.70 -23.46 21.39
N LYS A 439 -16.72 -24.13 21.95
CA LYS A 439 -17.95 -23.47 22.48
C LYS A 439 -17.71 -22.44 23.58
N VAL A 440 -16.55 -22.49 24.26
CA VAL A 440 -16.09 -21.53 25.28
C VAL A 440 -15.58 -20.20 24.69
N MET A 441 -15.44 -20.12 23.37
CA MET A 441 -14.96 -18.95 22.62
C MET A 441 -16.03 -18.52 21.60
N LYS A 442 -15.93 -17.30 21.09
CA LYS A 442 -16.72 -16.82 19.95
C LYS A 442 -15.81 -16.26 18.88
N VAL A 443 -16.05 -16.64 17.63
CA VAL A 443 -15.38 -16.08 16.46
C VAL A 443 -16.38 -15.29 15.62
N LYS A 444 -15.96 -14.12 15.11
CA LYS A 444 -16.70 -13.31 14.15
C LYS A 444 -15.77 -12.90 13.02
N LEU A 445 -16.10 -13.30 11.80
CA LEU A 445 -15.47 -12.78 10.59
C LEU A 445 -16.19 -11.51 10.14
N GLN A 446 -15.43 -10.45 9.88
CA GLN A 446 -15.93 -9.28 9.14
C GLN A 446 -15.92 -9.59 7.61
N PRO A 447 -16.62 -8.80 6.78
CA PRO A 447 -16.53 -8.95 5.32
C PRO A 447 -15.10 -8.73 4.79
N PRO A 448 -14.58 -9.59 3.89
CA PRO A 448 -13.23 -9.45 3.32
C PRO A 448 -13.10 -8.23 2.40
N SER A 449 -11.88 -7.79 2.08
CA SER A 449 -11.60 -6.67 1.16
C SER A 449 -12.28 -6.87 -0.19
N CYS A 450 -12.00 -8.02 -0.81
CA CYS A 450 -12.59 -8.57 -2.03
C CYS A 450 -12.84 -10.07 -1.85
N THR A 451 -13.31 -10.77 -2.88
CA THR A 451 -13.43 -12.25 -2.89
C THR A 451 -12.66 -12.87 -4.06
N GLU A 452 -11.75 -12.09 -4.67
CA GLU A 452 -11.02 -12.44 -5.87
C GLU A 452 -9.60 -11.85 -5.81
N LEU A 453 -8.64 -12.52 -6.44
CA LEU A 453 -7.27 -12.08 -6.66
C LEU A 453 -6.95 -12.17 -8.15
N PRO A 454 -6.32 -11.14 -8.75
CA PRO A 454 -5.84 -11.20 -10.12
C PRO A 454 -4.73 -12.25 -10.28
N ALA A 455 -4.43 -12.60 -11.53
CA ALA A 455 -3.23 -13.35 -11.88
C ALA A 455 -1.96 -12.61 -11.41
N PHE A 456 -0.97 -13.34 -10.93
CA PHE A 456 0.30 -12.80 -10.46
C PHE A 456 1.05 -12.08 -11.59
N ASN A 457 1.33 -10.79 -11.39
CA ASN A 457 2.05 -9.95 -12.34
C ASN A 457 3.35 -9.44 -11.69
N PRO A 458 4.54 -9.87 -12.14
CA PRO A 458 5.82 -9.43 -11.58
C PRO A 458 6.12 -7.91 -11.67
N ILE A 459 5.35 -7.16 -12.46
CA ILE A 459 5.52 -5.72 -12.68
C ILE A 459 4.73 -4.89 -11.65
N LEU A 460 3.70 -5.46 -11.02
CA LEU A 460 2.79 -4.76 -10.11
C LEU A 460 2.95 -5.25 -8.66
N PRO A 461 2.62 -4.41 -7.65
CA PRO A 461 2.53 -4.86 -6.27
C PRO A 461 1.58 -6.06 -6.12
N PRO A 462 1.94 -7.11 -5.35
CA PRO A 462 1.06 -8.26 -5.15
C PRO A 462 -0.28 -7.86 -4.51
N ALA A 463 -1.38 -8.20 -5.17
CA ALA A 463 -2.73 -8.01 -4.64
C ALA A 463 -2.99 -8.97 -3.45
N ALA A 464 -3.77 -8.51 -2.47
CA ALA A 464 -4.08 -9.27 -1.27
C ALA A 464 -5.57 -9.18 -0.88
N VAL A 465 -6.17 -10.30 -0.49
CA VAL A 465 -7.45 -10.28 0.24
C VAL A 465 -7.14 -10.07 1.72
N THR A 466 -7.71 -9.04 2.34
CA THR A 466 -7.63 -8.84 3.79
C THR A 466 -8.99 -9.07 4.43
N GLN A 467 -9.04 -9.82 5.53
CA GLN A 467 -10.27 -10.07 6.28
C GLN A 467 -9.99 -10.02 7.78
N ILE A 468 -10.81 -9.29 8.53
CA ILE A 468 -10.66 -9.21 9.99
C ILE A 468 -11.43 -10.38 10.62
N LEU A 469 -10.73 -11.12 11.48
CA LEU A 469 -11.30 -12.10 12.39
C LEU A 469 -11.19 -11.56 13.82
N LEU A 470 -12.33 -11.54 14.52
CA LEU A 470 -12.42 -11.21 15.94
C LEU A 470 -12.64 -12.50 16.74
N LEU A 471 -11.85 -12.73 17.78
CA LEU A 471 -11.91 -13.92 18.62
C LEU A 471 -12.05 -13.54 20.09
N ALA A 472 -13.24 -13.71 20.66
CA ALA A 472 -13.49 -13.56 22.09
C ALA A 472 -13.12 -14.84 22.85
N ASN A 473 -12.30 -14.70 23.90
CA ASN A 473 -11.86 -15.79 24.77
C ASN A 473 -11.95 -15.39 26.25
N PRO A 474 -13.17 -15.26 26.81
CA PRO A 474 -13.39 -14.78 28.18
C PRO A 474 -12.79 -15.70 29.26
N HIS A 475 -12.58 -16.98 28.94
CA HIS A 475 -12.00 -17.98 29.83
C HIS A 475 -10.48 -18.13 29.71
N LYS A 476 -9.84 -17.42 28.76
CA LYS A 476 -8.38 -17.45 28.51
C LYS A 476 -7.79 -18.84 28.22
N GLU A 477 -8.59 -19.75 27.67
CA GLU A 477 -8.16 -21.11 27.31
C GLU A 477 -7.26 -21.12 26.06
N LYS A 478 -6.48 -22.20 25.85
CA LYS A 478 -5.65 -22.34 24.63
C LYS A 478 -6.55 -22.35 23.40
N VAL A 479 -6.35 -21.38 22.51
CA VAL A 479 -7.08 -21.29 21.24
C VAL A 479 -6.74 -22.46 20.33
N ARG A 480 -7.78 -23.04 19.74
CA ARG A 480 -7.72 -23.88 18.55
C ARG A 480 -8.80 -23.40 17.59
N LEU A 481 -8.45 -23.15 16.34
CA LEU A 481 -9.34 -22.62 15.32
C LEU A 481 -9.37 -23.56 14.13
N ARG A 482 -10.55 -24.07 13.79
CA ARG A 482 -10.78 -24.81 12.54
C ARG A 482 -11.13 -23.81 11.44
N TYR A 483 -10.50 -23.93 10.29
CA TYR A 483 -10.87 -23.17 9.10
C TYR A 483 -11.42 -24.05 7.99
N LYS A 484 -12.22 -23.43 7.14
CA LYS A 484 -12.60 -23.92 5.81
C LYS A 484 -12.34 -22.81 4.79
N LEU A 485 -11.66 -23.13 3.72
CA LEU A 485 -11.27 -22.22 2.64
C LEU A 485 -11.73 -22.80 1.31
N THR A 486 -12.65 -22.10 0.63
CA THR A 486 -13.11 -22.47 -0.72
C THR A 486 -12.73 -21.39 -1.71
N PHE A 487 -12.22 -21.77 -2.89
CA PHE A 487 -11.85 -20.85 -3.96
C PHE A 487 -11.88 -21.54 -5.33
N ASN A 488 -11.96 -20.77 -6.39
CA ASN A 488 -11.79 -21.22 -7.77
C ASN A 488 -10.40 -20.77 -8.27
N LEU A 489 -9.64 -21.67 -8.90
CA LEU A 489 -8.36 -21.38 -9.54
C LEU A 489 -8.51 -21.62 -11.06
N GLY A 490 -8.84 -20.56 -11.79
CA GLY A 490 -9.51 -20.71 -13.09
C GLY A 490 -10.83 -21.47 -12.91
N ASP A 491 -11.05 -22.51 -13.72
CA ASP A 491 -12.24 -23.37 -13.65
C ASP A 491 -12.20 -24.42 -12.53
N ASN A 492 -11.06 -24.62 -11.85
CA ASN A 492 -10.90 -25.63 -10.82
C ASN A 492 -11.45 -25.15 -9.46
N PHE A 493 -12.49 -25.80 -8.94
CA PHE A 493 -12.98 -25.57 -7.59
C PHE A 493 -12.14 -26.30 -6.55
N HIS A 494 -11.71 -25.58 -5.51
CA HIS A 494 -10.98 -26.11 -4.36
C HIS A 494 -11.79 -25.92 -3.08
N ASP A 495 -11.82 -26.97 -2.25
CA ASP A 495 -12.38 -26.95 -0.90
C ASP A 495 -11.36 -27.58 0.07
N GLU A 496 -10.76 -26.73 0.89
CA GLU A 496 -9.66 -27.05 1.79
C GLU A 496 -10.05 -26.75 3.25
N SER A 497 -9.60 -27.55 4.20
CA SER A 497 -9.95 -27.41 5.62
C SER A 497 -8.79 -27.85 6.51
N GLY A 498 -8.62 -27.16 7.64
CA GLY A 498 -7.52 -27.43 8.58
C GLY A 498 -7.75 -26.86 9.98
N ASP A 499 -6.86 -27.20 10.91
CA ASP A 499 -6.87 -26.70 12.29
C ASP A 499 -5.58 -25.88 12.56
N VAL A 500 -5.72 -24.77 13.28
CA VAL A 500 -4.64 -23.86 13.70
C VAL A 500 -4.66 -23.74 15.22
N ASP A 501 -3.52 -23.87 15.88
CA ASP A 501 -3.37 -23.66 17.33
C ASP A 501 -2.20 -22.74 17.72
N GLN A 502 -1.52 -22.16 16.72
CA GLN A 502 -0.43 -21.20 16.85
C GLN A 502 -0.98 -19.79 17.07
N PHE A 503 -1.54 -19.54 18.25
CA PHE A 503 -2.06 -18.23 18.66
C PHE A 503 -1.24 -17.64 19.81
N PRO A 504 -1.13 -16.30 19.91
CA PRO A 504 -0.49 -15.64 21.05
C PRO A 504 -1.23 -16.00 22.36
N PRO A 505 -0.52 -16.13 23.50
CA PRO A 505 -1.13 -16.47 24.78
C PRO A 505 -2.28 -15.51 25.17
N PRO A 506 -3.45 -16.00 25.64
CA PRO A 506 -4.57 -15.15 26.07
C PRO A 506 -4.29 -14.21 27.27
N ASN A 507 -3.07 -14.25 27.82
CA ASN A 507 -2.58 -13.32 28.83
C ASN A 507 -1.86 -12.10 28.26
N THR A 508 -1.43 -12.11 27.00
CA THR A 508 -0.72 -10.99 26.35
C THR A 508 -1.60 -10.22 25.35
N TRP A 509 -2.87 -10.62 25.17
CA TRP A 509 -3.80 -9.95 24.27
C TRP A 509 -4.01 -8.49 24.70
N GLY A 510 -3.88 -7.55 23.75
CA GLY A 510 -3.91 -6.11 24.00
C GLY A 510 -2.54 -5.47 24.25
N ASN A 511 -1.45 -6.24 24.16
CA ASN A 511 -0.06 -5.78 24.20
C ASN A 511 0.85 -6.81 23.50
N LEU A 512 0.79 -6.88 22.16
CA LEU A 512 1.44 -7.89 21.29
C LEU A 512 2.42 -7.27 20.28
#